data_AF-A0A956BER5-F1
#
_entry.id   AF-A0A956BER5-F1
#
_cell.length_a   1.000
_cell.length_b   1.000
_cell.length_c   1.000
_cell.angle_alpha   90.00
_cell.angle_beta   90.00
_cell.angle_gamma   90.00
#
_symmetry.space_group_name_H-M   'P 1'
#
loop_
_entity.id
_entity.type
_entity.pdbx_description
1 polymer ?
#
loop_
_entity_poly.entity_id
_entity_poly.type
_entity_poly.pdbx_seq_one_letter_code
_entity_poly.pdbx_strand_id
1 'polypeptide(L)'
;MRFMLLCAAILVLGSGLACASDLPSERPADFRAELHSDGGMLPRSHSFEVQADGVATFTLNWSGETYTLTRTLSAQDLDALYEAFRANRFDQIEVNEEREVYDRGGVSLVIWANGERYRVSDSGNSFVEEAWDDEFNAALAAMSAQIRPIWQEGGIPITVQFDPSQVGRPVAIKVHGFVVFEGNVPESAEVTLHLPEAPCPMHLNFGDVDQSVDPTGFGGTTFTATPGLRLLVIPAPPGHSLTIRDASQESEGE
;
A
#
# COMPACT_ATOMS: atom_id res chain seq x y z
N MET A 1 58.58 -20.85 32.99
CA MET A 1 57.66 -21.46 32.00
C MET A 1 57.14 -20.35 31.09
N ARG A 2 57.48 -20.41 29.79
CA ARG A 2 57.07 -19.46 28.76
C ARG A 2 55.72 -19.92 28.21
N PHE A 3 54.67 -19.12 28.32
CA PHE A 3 53.43 -19.30 27.56
C PHE A 3 53.37 -18.16 26.54
N MET A 4 53.72 -18.50 25.30
CA MET A 4 53.67 -17.65 24.12
C MET A 4 52.25 -17.79 23.56
N LEU A 5 51.36 -16.86 23.90
CA LEU A 5 49.98 -16.84 23.43
C LEU A 5 49.97 -16.24 22.02
N LEU A 6 49.79 -17.11 21.02
CA LEU A 6 49.71 -16.77 19.61
C LEU A 6 48.31 -16.22 19.31
N CYS A 7 48.15 -14.90 19.30
CA CYS A 7 46.93 -14.24 18.80
C CYS A 7 46.90 -14.36 17.27
N ALA A 8 46.28 -15.42 16.75
CA ALA A 8 45.91 -15.50 15.36
C ALA A 8 44.68 -14.60 15.12
N ALA A 9 44.94 -13.36 14.72
CA ALA A 9 43.92 -12.49 14.15
C ALA A 9 43.56 -13.03 12.76
N ILE A 10 42.52 -13.85 12.67
CA ILE A 10 41.90 -14.21 11.39
C ILE A 10 41.07 -12.99 10.97
N LEU A 11 41.73 -12.06 10.29
CA LEU A 11 41.06 -11.02 9.51
C LEU A 11 40.45 -11.72 8.29
N VAL A 12 39.19 -12.15 8.41
CA VAL A 12 38.37 -12.52 7.25
C VAL A 12 38.12 -11.21 6.50
N LEU A 13 39.04 -10.84 5.62
CA LEU A 13 38.78 -9.92 4.52
C LEU A 13 37.84 -10.65 3.57
N GLY A 14 36.56 -10.68 3.95
CA GLY A 14 35.47 -10.96 3.04
C GLY A 14 35.45 -9.81 2.05
N SER A 15 36.15 -9.99 0.94
CA SER A 15 36.01 -9.18 -0.27
C SER A 15 34.60 -9.38 -0.77
N GLY A 16 33.64 -8.70 -0.14
CA GLY A 16 32.35 -8.43 -0.73
C GLY A 16 32.64 -7.61 -1.97
N LEU A 17 32.68 -8.27 -3.12
CA LEU A 17 32.36 -7.65 -4.39
C LEU A 17 30.93 -7.14 -4.23
N ALA A 18 30.79 -5.96 -3.64
CA ALA A 18 29.56 -5.19 -3.76
C ALA A 18 29.43 -4.94 -5.26
N CYS A 19 28.63 -5.75 -5.94
CA CYS A 19 28.21 -5.48 -7.30
C CYS A 19 27.73 -4.03 -7.29
N ALA A 20 28.43 -3.18 -8.05
CA ALA A 20 28.04 -1.79 -8.18
C ALA A 20 26.61 -1.77 -8.73
N SER A 21 25.72 -1.01 -8.08
CA SER A 21 24.38 -0.75 -8.57
C SER A 21 24.47 -0.10 -9.94
N ASP A 22 23.70 -0.60 -10.91
CA ASP A 22 23.56 -0.01 -12.24
C ASP A 22 22.78 1.31 -12.19
N LEU A 23 22.02 1.54 -11.11
CA LEU A 23 21.38 2.82 -10.86
C LEU A 23 22.41 3.93 -10.56
N PRO A 24 22.30 5.10 -11.22
CA PRO A 24 23.17 6.26 -11.01
C PRO A 24 23.30 6.72 -9.55
N SER A 25 24.39 7.42 -9.20
CA SER A 25 24.60 7.88 -7.82
C SER A 25 23.66 9.00 -7.35
N GLU A 26 22.99 9.65 -8.28
CA GLU A 26 22.07 10.76 -8.07
C GLU A 26 20.80 10.51 -8.90
N ARG A 27 19.65 11.03 -8.46
CA ARG A 27 18.40 10.86 -9.20
C ARG A 27 18.53 11.49 -10.60
N PRO A 28 18.40 10.71 -11.67
CA PRO A 28 18.47 11.26 -13.02
C PRO A 28 17.22 12.06 -13.35
N ALA A 29 17.35 13.01 -14.28
CA ALA A 29 16.28 13.93 -14.65
C ALA A 29 15.05 13.25 -15.29
N ASP A 30 15.21 12.03 -15.80
CA ASP A 30 14.16 11.22 -16.39
C ASP A 30 13.59 10.17 -15.43
N PHE A 31 13.94 10.24 -14.14
CA PHE A 31 13.46 9.29 -13.14
C PHE A 31 11.94 9.20 -13.12
N ARG A 32 11.40 8.00 -13.25
CA ARG A 32 9.98 7.72 -13.03
C ARG A 32 9.82 6.34 -12.41
N ALA A 33 8.72 6.14 -11.68
CA ALA A 33 8.43 4.89 -11.01
C ALA A 33 6.97 4.51 -11.21
N GLU A 34 6.70 3.21 -11.33
CA GLU A 34 5.37 2.64 -11.43
C GLU A 34 5.29 1.45 -10.48
N LEU A 35 4.23 1.42 -9.68
CA LEU A 35 3.78 0.27 -8.94
C LEU A 35 2.48 -0.18 -9.57
N HIS A 36 2.38 -1.45 -9.92
CA HIS A 36 1.13 -2.06 -10.33
C HIS A 36 0.85 -3.24 -9.42
N SER A 37 -0.38 -3.38 -8.96
CA SER A 37 -0.84 -4.56 -8.25
C SER A 37 -2.18 -5.01 -8.79
N ASP A 38 -2.23 -6.30 -9.11
CA ASP A 38 -3.41 -6.94 -9.68
C ASP A 38 -3.94 -8.03 -8.75
N GLY A 39 -5.25 -8.25 -8.82
CA GLY A 39 -5.93 -9.31 -8.10
C GLY A 39 -6.03 -10.63 -8.86
N GLY A 40 -5.25 -10.83 -9.94
CA GLY A 40 -5.43 -11.95 -10.87
C GLY A 40 -6.77 -11.86 -11.60
N MET A 41 -7.58 -12.91 -11.52
CA MET A 41 -8.92 -13.02 -12.11
C MET A 41 -9.98 -12.16 -11.42
N LEU A 42 -9.64 -11.53 -10.30
CA LEU A 42 -10.53 -10.57 -9.67
C LEU A 42 -10.50 -9.26 -10.46
N PRO A 43 -11.66 -8.60 -10.68
CA PRO A 43 -11.74 -7.31 -11.38
C PRO A 43 -11.29 -6.16 -10.45
N ARG A 44 -10.12 -6.31 -9.85
CA ARG A 44 -9.47 -5.36 -8.96
C ARG A 44 -8.01 -5.22 -9.35
N SER A 45 -7.59 -3.99 -9.55
CA SER A 45 -6.18 -3.65 -9.67
C SER A 45 -5.98 -2.22 -9.18
N HIS A 46 -4.77 -1.91 -8.78
CA HIS A 46 -4.39 -0.53 -8.57
C HIS A 46 -3.01 -0.29 -9.15
N SER A 47 -2.76 0.95 -9.55
CA SER A 47 -1.46 1.40 -9.96
C SER A 47 -1.12 2.72 -9.30
N PHE A 48 0.16 2.95 -9.12
CA PHE A 48 0.70 4.21 -8.66
C PHE A 48 1.88 4.57 -9.55
N GLU A 49 1.77 5.68 -10.27
CA GLU A 49 2.79 6.17 -11.18
C GLU A 49 3.34 7.49 -10.65
N VAL A 50 4.65 7.67 -10.69
CA VAL A 50 5.36 8.91 -10.38
C VAL A 50 6.16 9.30 -11.61
N GLN A 51 5.86 10.47 -12.18
CA GLN A 51 6.57 11.03 -13.32
C GLN A 51 7.78 11.88 -12.92
N ALA A 52 8.64 12.17 -13.88
CA ALA A 52 9.91 12.89 -13.67
C ALA A 52 9.73 14.32 -13.15
N ASP A 53 8.61 14.95 -13.47
CA ASP A 53 8.23 16.28 -12.97
C ASP A 53 7.58 16.24 -11.58
N GLY A 54 7.45 15.06 -10.98
CA GLY A 54 6.85 14.85 -9.67
C GLY A 54 5.34 14.62 -9.68
N VAL A 55 4.68 14.64 -10.83
CA VAL A 55 3.26 14.26 -10.90
C VAL A 55 3.11 12.79 -10.52
N ALA A 56 2.39 12.54 -9.44
CA ALA A 56 2.10 11.22 -8.91
C ALA A 56 0.62 10.92 -9.02
N THR A 57 0.28 9.80 -9.65
CA THR A 57 -1.10 9.40 -9.95
C THR A 57 -1.36 8.01 -9.38
N PHE A 58 -2.35 7.93 -8.49
CA PHE A 58 -2.88 6.67 -8.01
C PHE A 58 -4.17 6.34 -8.77
N THR A 59 -4.25 5.14 -9.35
CA THR A 59 -5.42 4.64 -10.06
C THR A 59 -5.90 3.36 -9.39
N LEU A 60 -7.19 3.29 -9.07
CA LEU A 60 -7.85 2.08 -8.58
C LEU A 60 -8.88 1.64 -9.63
N ASN A 61 -8.75 0.42 -10.12
CA ASN A 61 -9.78 -0.25 -10.90
C ASN A 61 -10.53 -1.21 -10.00
N TRP A 62 -11.85 -1.06 -9.93
CA TRP A 62 -12.68 -1.89 -9.08
C TRP A 62 -14.04 -2.13 -9.74
N SER A 63 -14.39 -3.40 -9.96
CA SER A 63 -15.71 -3.80 -10.49
C SER A 63 -16.08 -3.12 -11.81
N GLY A 64 -15.09 -2.77 -12.64
CA GLY A 64 -15.28 -2.10 -13.93
C GLY A 64 -15.29 -0.57 -13.86
N GLU A 65 -15.11 0.01 -12.67
CA GLU A 65 -14.95 1.45 -12.47
C GLU A 65 -13.48 1.81 -12.22
N THR A 66 -13.09 3.02 -12.62
CA THR A 66 -11.74 3.55 -12.46
C THR A 66 -11.80 4.84 -11.65
N TYR A 67 -10.97 4.89 -10.60
CA TYR A 67 -10.82 6.02 -9.70
C TYR A 67 -9.39 6.52 -9.80
N THR A 68 -9.20 7.83 -9.92
CA THR A 68 -7.88 8.44 -10.09
C THR A 68 -7.68 9.56 -9.09
N LEU A 69 -6.58 9.51 -8.33
CA LEU A 69 -6.12 10.60 -7.49
C LEU A 69 -4.76 11.08 -7.98
N THR A 70 -4.53 12.39 -7.96
CA THR A 70 -3.26 12.99 -8.40
C THR A 70 -2.72 13.94 -7.34
N ARG A 71 -1.39 13.93 -7.16
CA ARG A 71 -0.65 14.87 -6.33
C ARG A 71 0.68 15.18 -6.99
N THR A 72 1.27 16.34 -6.68
CA THR A 72 2.67 16.61 -7.01
C THR A 72 3.57 16.30 -5.81
N LEU A 73 4.54 15.41 -5.98
CA LEU A 73 5.60 15.16 -5.01
C LEU A 73 6.63 16.28 -5.01
N SER A 74 7.21 16.56 -3.85
CA SER A 74 8.33 17.51 -3.78
C SER A 74 9.59 16.89 -4.39
N ALA A 75 10.56 17.72 -4.79
CA ALA A 75 11.86 17.23 -5.24
C ALA A 75 12.54 16.34 -4.17
N GLN A 76 12.38 16.70 -2.90
CA GLN A 76 12.90 15.92 -1.77
C GLN A 76 12.23 14.54 -1.67
N ASP A 77 10.92 14.45 -1.88
CA ASP A 77 10.20 13.16 -1.86
C ASP A 77 10.64 12.28 -3.03
N LEU A 78 10.87 12.87 -4.21
CA LEU A 78 11.40 12.14 -5.37
C LEU A 78 12.83 11.64 -5.13
N ASP A 79 13.70 12.47 -4.56
CA ASP A 79 15.07 12.09 -4.23
C ASP A 79 15.09 10.97 -3.19
N ALA A 80 14.24 11.06 -2.16
CA ALA A 80 14.09 10.02 -1.15
C ALA A 80 13.53 8.71 -1.71
N LEU A 81 12.55 8.78 -2.61
CA LEU A 81 12.01 7.62 -3.30
C LEU A 81 13.07 6.93 -4.18
N TYR A 82 13.82 7.72 -4.95
CA TYR A 82 14.91 7.19 -5.77
C TYR A 82 16.01 6.54 -4.91
N GLU A 83 16.42 7.19 -3.83
CA GLU A 83 17.44 6.66 -2.93
C GLU A 83 16.97 5.36 -2.25
N ALA A 84 15.68 5.22 -1.96
CA ALA A 84 15.14 3.96 -1.45
C ALA A 84 15.31 2.80 -2.46
N PHE A 85 15.11 3.02 -3.77
CA PHE A 85 15.38 1.99 -4.77
C PHE A 85 16.86 1.61 -4.84
N ARG A 86 17.75 2.61 -4.76
CA ARG A 86 19.20 2.38 -4.78
C ARG A 86 19.73 1.66 -3.56
N ALA A 87 19.33 2.12 -2.37
CA ALA A 87 19.77 1.54 -1.10
C ALA A 87 19.34 0.07 -0.97
N ASN A 88 18.22 -0.30 -1.60
CA ASN A 88 17.70 -1.66 -1.65
C ASN A 88 18.10 -2.42 -2.93
N ARG A 89 19.09 -1.93 -3.70
CA ARG A 89 19.66 -2.63 -4.86
C ARG A 89 18.60 -3.11 -5.85
N PHE A 90 17.59 -2.29 -6.12
CA PHE A 90 16.42 -2.68 -6.90
C PHE A 90 16.75 -3.23 -8.29
N ASP A 91 17.81 -2.71 -8.92
CA ASP A 91 18.35 -3.16 -10.20
C ASP A 91 18.95 -4.57 -10.19
N GLN A 92 19.27 -5.10 -9.00
CA GLN A 92 19.91 -6.41 -8.83
C GLN A 92 18.93 -7.50 -8.40
N ILE A 93 17.67 -7.16 -8.10
CA ILE A 93 16.68 -8.13 -7.61
C ILE A 93 16.42 -9.16 -8.72
N GLU A 94 16.65 -10.42 -8.38
CA GLU A 94 16.46 -11.54 -9.30
C GLU A 94 15.02 -12.03 -9.27
N VAL A 95 14.50 -12.31 -10.47
CA VAL A 95 13.14 -12.81 -10.69
C VAL A 95 13.24 -14.09 -11.50
N ASN A 96 12.58 -15.14 -11.01
CA ASN A 96 12.43 -16.40 -11.71
C ASN A 96 11.07 -16.50 -12.40
N GLU A 97 11.04 -17.14 -13.56
CA GLU A 97 9.80 -17.47 -14.25
C GLU A 97 9.44 -18.95 -14.02
N GLU A 98 8.28 -19.19 -13.42
CA GLU A 98 7.69 -20.53 -13.37
C GLU A 98 6.74 -20.74 -14.56
N ARG A 99 6.68 -21.96 -15.09
CA ARG A 99 5.94 -22.23 -16.35
C ARG A 99 4.45 -22.51 -16.16
N GLU A 100 4.03 -22.90 -14.95
CA GLU A 100 2.66 -23.34 -14.68
C GLU A 100 2.11 -22.70 -13.42
N VAL A 101 1.71 -21.44 -13.52
CA VAL A 101 0.98 -20.74 -12.45
C VAL A 101 -0.29 -20.17 -13.05
N TYR A 102 -1.42 -20.75 -12.66
CA TYR A 102 -2.73 -20.24 -13.02
C TYR A 102 -3.15 -19.18 -12.02
N ASP A 103 -3.45 -17.98 -12.52
CA ASP A 103 -4.19 -16.96 -11.77
C ASP A 103 -3.57 -16.57 -10.42
N ARG A 104 -2.27 -16.25 -10.44
CA ARG A 104 -1.67 -15.53 -9.33
C ARG A 104 -1.83 -14.05 -9.62
N GLY A 105 -2.49 -13.34 -8.71
CA GLY A 105 -2.38 -11.89 -8.68
C GLY A 105 -0.93 -11.45 -8.43
N GLY A 106 -0.72 -10.21 -8.03
CA GLY A 106 0.58 -9.85 -7.47
C GLY A 106 0.92 -8.38 -7.57
N VAL A 107 2.21 -8.12 -7.56
CA VAL A 107 2.76 -6.77 -7.54
C VAL A 107 3.96 -6.68 -8.47
N SER A 108 4.05 -5.59 -9.22
CA SER A 108 5.21 -5.28 -10.05
C SER A 108 5.64 -3.83 -9.83
N LEU A 109 6.94 -3.64 -9.80
CA LEU A 109 7.59 -2.34 -9.74
C LEU A 109 8.37 -2.13 -11.03
N VAL A 110 8.27 -0.93 -11.59
CA VAL A 110 9.06 -0.50 -12.73
C VAL A 110 9.67 0.84 -12.40
N ILE A 111 10.96 1.00 -12.60
CA ILE A 111 11.61 2.30 -12.56
C ILE A 111 12.30 2.57 -13.88
N TRP A 112 12.33 3.83 -14.28
CA TRP A 112 13.20 4.29 -15.35
C TRP A 112 14.18 5.30 -14.80
N ALA A 113 15.43 5.16 -15.20
CA ALA A 113 16.52 5.99 -14.73
C ALA A 113 17.62 5.99 -15.80
N ASN A 114 18.06 7.19 -16.22
CA ASN A 114 19.14 7.36 -17.18
C ASN A 114 18.91 6.62 -18.52
N GLY A 115 17.68 6.65 -19.02
CA GLY A 115 17.26 6.01 -20.26
C GLY A 115 17.03 4.49 -20.15
N GLU A 116 17.33 3.88 -19.02
CA GLU A 116 17.13 2.45 -18.77
C GLU A 116 15.81 2.17 -18.07
N ARG A 117 15.31 0.94 -18.20
CA ARG A 117 14.08 0.45 -17.58
C ARG A 117 14.41 -0.78 -16.74
N TYR A 118 14.18 -0.69 -15.44
CA TYR A 118 14.35 -1.79 -14.49
C TYR A 118 12.97 -2.25 -14.03
N ARG A 119 12.72 -3.56 -14.07
CA ARG A 119 11.42 -4.13 -13.70
C ARG A 119 11.62 -5.33 -12.81
N VAL A 120 10.92 -5.33 -11.68
CA VAL A 120 10.84 -6.45 -10.75
C VAL A 120 9.37 -6.80 -10.58
N SER A 121 9.02 -8.07 -10.74
CA SER A 121 7.63 -8.53 -10.76
C SER A 121 7.49 -9.78 -9.91
N ASP A 122 6.70 -9.67 -8.84
CA ASP A 122 6.16 -10.82 -8.11
C ASP A 122 4.67 -10.94 -8.46
N SER A 123 4.39 -11.31 -9.71
CA SER A 123 3.02 -11.45 -10.20
C SER A 123 2.90 -12.48 -11.32
N GLY A 124 1.72 -13.08 -11.44
CA GLY A 124 1.47 -14.12 -12.43
C GLY A 124 2.49 -15.26 -12.31
N ASN A 125 3.29 -15.44 -13.36
CA ASN A 125 4.31 -16.48 -13.47
C ASN A 125 5.73 -16.02 -13.10
N SER A 126 5.90 -14.75 -12.71
CA SER A 126 7.17 -14.18 -12.26
C SER A 126 7.23 -14.17 -10.73
N PHE A 127 8.34 -14.59 -10.16
CA PHE A 127 8.56 -14.70 -8.71
C PHE A 127 9.86 -14.03 -8.33
N VAL A 128 9.82 -13.14 -7.34
CA VAL A 128 11.05 -12.65 -6.71
C VAL A 128 11.69 -13.81 -5.96
N GLU A 129 13.00 -13.97 -6.11
CA GLU A 129 13.74 -14.98 -5.36
C GLU A 129 13.76 -14.66 -3.86
N GLU A 130 13.60 -15.68 -3.00
CA GLU A 130 13.53 -15.52 -1.53
C GLU A 130 14.71 -14.72 -0.95
N ALA A 131 15.89 -14.83 -1.56
CA ALA A 131 17.09 -14.09 -1.15
C ALA A 131 16.97 -12.56 -1.32
N TRP A 132 15.97 -12.08 -2.06
CA TRP A 132 15.73 -10.68 -2.40
C TRP A 132 14.38 -10.14 -1.86
N ASP A 133 13.67 -10.93 -1.04
CA ASP A 133 12.36 -10.54 -0.48
C ASP A 133 12.45 -9.24 0.34
N ASP A 134 13.50 -9.08 1.14
CA ASP A 134 13.68 -7.90 1.99
C ASP A 134 13.85 -6.62 1.16
N GLU A 135 14.70 -6.67 0.14
CA GLU A 135 14.93 -5.57 -0.81
C GLU A 135 13.67 -5.20 -1.57
N PHE A 136 12.95 -6.20 -2.09
CA PHE A 136 11.72 -5.98 -2.84
C PHE A 136 10.63 -5.37 -1.95
N ASN A 137 10.44 -5.91 -0.74
CA ASN A 137 9.46 -5.38 0.22
C ASN A 137 9.81 -3.96 0.68
N ALA A 138 11.09 -3.64 0.85
CA ALA A 138 11.53 -2.28 1.17
C ALA A 138 11.23 -1.29 0.04
N ALA A 139 11.44 -1.68 -1.23
CA ALA A 139 11.07 -0.87 -2.38
C ALA A 139 9.55 -0.66 -2.48
N LEU A 140 8.75 -1.70 -2.22
CA LEU A 140 7.28 -1.61 -2.15
C LEU A 140 6.83 -0.68 -1.02
N ALA A 141 7.44 -0.77 0.15
CA ALA A 141 7.13 0.10 1.28
C ALA A 141 7.43 1.57 0.96
N ALA A 142 8.53 1.86 0.26
CA ALA A 142 8.87 3.22 -0.17
C ALA A 142 7.82 3.81 -1.11
N MET A 143 7.35 3.04 -2.11
CA MET A 143 6.25 3.47 -3.00
C MET A 143 4.93 3.64 -2.23
N SER A 144 4.60 2.69 -1.36
CA SER A 144 3.36 2.72 -0.57
C SER A 144 3.29 3.93 0.36
N ALA A 145 4.43 4.36 0.92
CA ALA A 145 4.52 5.54 1.75
C ALA A 145 4.13 6.83 1.01
N GLN A 146 4.32 6.90 -0.32
CA GLN A 146 3.91 8.04 -1.14
C GLN A 146 2.42 8.02 -1.49
N ILE A 147 1.81 6.83 -1.58
CA ILE A 147 0.38 6.67 -1.86
C ILE A 147 -0.47 7.17 -0.69
N ARG A 148 -0.06 6.87 0.54
CA ARG A 148 -0.85 7.20 1.74
C ARG A 148 -1.28 8.68 1.81
N PRO A 149 -0.39 9.67 1.68
CA PRO A 149 -0.83 11.06 1.77
C PRO A 149 -1.67 11.51 0.55
N ILE A 150 -1.58 10.86 -0.61
CA ILE A 150 -2.50 11.10 -1.74
C ILE A 150 -3.93 10.72 -1.35
N TRP A 151 -4.10 9.59 -0.66
CA TRP A 151 -5.40 9.17 -0.13
C TRP A 151 -5.92 10.12 0.95
N GLN A 152 -5.03 10.63 1.80
CA GLN A 152 -5.40 11.56 2.87
C GLN A 152 -5.81 12.95 2.36
N GLU A 153 -5.19 13.44 1.29
CA GLU A 153 -5.44 14.78 0.76
C GLU A 153 -6.54 14.82 -0.30
N GLY A 154 -6.64 13.78 -1.15
CA GLY A 154 -7.59 13.71 -2.25
C GLY A 154 -8.88 12.96 -1.92
N GLY A 155 -9.03 12.47 -0.70
CA GLY A 155 -10.17 11.64 -0.32
C GLY A 155 -11.38 12.42 0.19
N ILE A 156 -12.59 12.00 -0.22
CA ILE A 156 -13.86 12.39 0.38
C ILE A 156 -13.82 12.03 1.87
N PRO A 157 -14.04 13.00 2.77
CA PRO A 157 -14.12 12.71 4.20
C PRO A 157 -15.38 11.88 4.49
N ILE A 158 -15.21 10.71 5.07
CA ILE A 158 -16.27 9.85 5.60
C ILE A 158 -16.10 9.77 7.11
N THR A 159 -17.15 10.10 7.85
CA THR A 159 -17.14 9.95 9.30
C THR A 159 -17.68 8.56 9.67
N VAL A 160 -16.80 7.75 10.26
CA VAL A 160 -17.15 6.47 10.86
C VAL A 160 -17.49 6.72 12.33
N GLN A 161 -18.74 6.50 12.71
CA GLN A 161 -19.18 6.53 14.10
C GLN A 161 -19.20 5.12 14.68
N PHE A 162 -18.40 4.94 15.73
CA PHE A 162 -18.36 3.75 16.54
C PHE A 162 -19.44 3.80 17.62
N ASP A 163 -19.91 2.62 18.04
CA ASP A 163 -20.65 2.51 19.30
C ASP A 163 -19.74 3.01 20.44
N PRO A 164 -20.21 3.91 21.33
CA PRO A 164 -19.41 4.42 22.44
C PRO A 164 -18.77 3.35 23.33
N SER A 165 -19.34 2.14 23.38
CA SER A 165 -18.74 0.98 24.08
C SER A 165 -17.43 0.48 23.47
N GLN A 166 -17.07 0.94 22.26
CA GLN A 166 -15.83 0.62 21.57
C GLN A 166 -14.68 1.59 21.87
N VAL A 167 -14.95 2.72 22.53
CA VAL A 167 -13.91 3.72 22.85
C VAL A 167 -12.71 3.06 23.54
N GLY A 168 -11.51 3.41 23.07
CA GLY A 168 -10.25 2.87 23.57
C GLY A 168 -9.89 1.46 23.07
N ARG A 169 -10.76 0.79 22.32
CA ARG A 169 -10.45 -0.52 21.72
C ARG A 169 -9.63 -0.37 20.44
N PRO A 170 -8.68 -1.28 20.17
CA PRO A 170 -7.97 -1.31 18.90
C PRO A 170 -8.93 -1.66 17.76
N VAL A 171 -8.81 -0.94 16.66
CA VAL A 171 -9.56 -1.17 15.43
C VAL A 171 -8.66 -0.93 14.22
N ALA A 172 -8.86 -1.76 13.19
CA ALA A 172 -8.38 -1.50 11.85
C ALA A 172 -9.59 -1.35 10.92
N ILE A 173 -9.65 -0.23 10.19
CA ILE A 173 -10.66 0.00 9.16
C ILE A 173 -9.98 -0.26 7.82
N LYS A 174 -10.54 -1.21 7.06
CA LYS A 174 -10.09 -1.51 5.72
C LYS A 174 -11.10 -1.06 4.69
N VAL A 175 -10.62 -0.37 3.67
CA VAL A 175 -11.39 0.00 2.48
C VAL A 175 -10.77 -0.74 1.31
N HIS A 176 -11.55 -1.62 0.67
CA HIS A 176 -11.07 -2.48 -0.42
C HIS A 176 -9.80 -3.30 -0.08
N GLY A 177 -9.59 -3.63 1.20
CA GLY A 177 -8.42 -4.39 1.68
C GLY A 177 -7.25 -3.52 2.16
N PHE A 178 -7.25 -2.22 1.86
CA PHE A 178 -6.24 -1.28 2.37
C PHE A 178 -6.63 -0.80 3.75
N VAL A 179 -5.68 -0.85 4.69
CA VAL A 179 -5.85 -0.26 6.02
C VAL A 179 -5.84 1.26 5.88
N VAL A 180 -7.00 1.88 5.97
CA VAL A 180 -7.16 3.36 5.92
C VAL A 180 -7.10 4.00 7.30
N PHE A 181 -7.32 3.20 8.34
CA PHE A 181 -7.15 3.59 9.73
C PHE A 181 -6.72 2.40 10.56
N GLU A 182 -5.74 2.61 11.44
CA GLU A 182 -5.34 1.66 12.46
C GLU A 182 -5.01 2.43 13.74
N GLY A 183 -5.62 2.03 14.85
CA GLY A 183 -5.45 2.70 16.13
C GLY A 183 -6.53 2.32 17.12
N ASN A 184 -6.63 3.07 18.21
CA ASN A 184 -7.73 2.91 19.15
C ASN A 184 -8.90 3.81 18.73
N VAL A 185 -10.13 3.34 18.96
CA VAL A 185 -11.34 4.17 18.79
C VAL A 185 -11.22 5.40 19.71
N PRO A 186 -11.33 6.63 19.18
CA PRO A 186 -11.16 7.85 19.95
C PRO A 186 -12.32 8.07 20.93
N GLU A 187 -12.15 8.94 21.93
CA GLU A 187 -13.18 9.27 22.92
C GLU A 187 -14.45 9.88 22.31
N SER A 188 -14.33 10.56 21.15
CA SER A 188 -15.48 11.03 20.37
C SER A 188 -16.34 9.90 19.82
N ALA A 189 -15.81 8.67 19.78
CA ALA A 189 -16.33 7.54 19.01
C ALA A 189 -16.46 7.85 17.51
N GLU A 190 -15.74 8.84 17.00
CA GLU A 190 -15.80 9.23 15.58
C GLU A 190 -14.41 9.25 14.96
N VAL A 191 -14.28 8.67 13.77
CA VAL A 191 -13.07 8.72 12.95
C VAL A 191 -13.44 9.23 11.58
N THR A 192 -12.87 10.36 11.18
CA THR A 192 -12.96 10.84 9.79
C THR A 192 -11.88 10.17 8.95
N LEU A 193 -12.30 9.50 7.88
CA LEU A 193 -11.47 8.83 6.89
C LEU A 193 -11.51 9.62 5.60
N HIS A 194 -10.39 9.74 4.89
CA HIS A 194 -10.39 10.33 3.55
C HIS A 194 -10.32 9.18 2.54
N LEU A 195 -11.40 8.99 1.77
CA LEU A 195 -11.49 7.92 0.75
C LEU A 195 -11.38 8.48 -0.66
N PRO A 196 -10.67 7.86 -1.60
CA PRO A 196 -10.55 8.35 -2.98
C PRO A 196 -11.90 8.78 -3.57
N GLU A 197 -11.92 9.95 -4.22
CA GLU A 197 -13.13 10.55 -4.80
C GLU A 197 -13.83 9.56 -5.74
N ALA A 198 -15.02 9.10 -5.34
CA ALA A 198 -15.89 8.33 -6.21
C ALA A 198 -16.67 9.30 -7.10
N PRO A 199 -16.78 9.09 -8.43
CA PRO A 199 -17.49 9.98 -9.34
C PRO A 199 -19.03 9.99 -9.16
N CYS A 200 -19.55 9.44 -8.06
CA CYS A 200 -20.98 9.32 -7.80
C CYS A 200 -21.33 9.79 -6.37
N PRO A 201 -22.48 10.48 -6.17
CA PRO A 201 -22.97 10.78 -4.83
C PRO A 201 -23.18 9.48 -4.05
N MET A 202 -22.55 9.39 -2.88
CA MET A 202 -22.67 8.24 -1.99
C MET A 202 -24.03 8.26 -1.31
N HIS A 203 -24.96 7.42 -1.77
CA HIS A 203 -26.18 7.14 -1.03
C HIS A 203 -25.96 5.87 -0.18
N LEU A 204 -25.73 6.05 1.12
CA LEU A 204 -25.71 4.96 2.10
C LEU A 204 -27.16 4.56 2.41
N ASN A 205 -27.62 3.44 1.86
CA ASN A 205 -28.90 2.85 2.24
C ASN A 205 -28.67 1.70 3.24
N PHE A 206 -29.05 1.92 4.49
CA PHE A 206 -28.81 1.05 5.65
C PHE A 206 -29.70 -0.22 5.72
N GLY A 207 -30.23 -0.66 4.57
CA GLY A 207 -31.19 -1.77 4.50
C GLY A 207 -30.55 -3.16 4.36
N ASP A 208 -29.36 -3.25 3.76
CA ASP A 208 -28.74 -4.54 3.38
C ASP A 208 -27.35 -4.70 4.00
N VAL A 209 -27.29 -4.66 5.34
CA VAL A 209 -26.09 -5.11 6.08
C VAL A 209 -26.09 -6.64 6.06
N ASP A 210 -25.42 -7.22 5.07
CA ASP A 210 -25.13 -8.65 5.10
C ASP A 210 -23.97 -8.88 6.07
N GLN A 211 -24.28 -9.43 7.25
CA GLN A 211 -23.28 -9.94 8.20
C GLN A 211 -22.61 -11.17 7.59
N SER A 212 -21.83 -10.99 6.53
CA SER A 212 -20.98 -12.06 6.01
C SER A 212 -19.80 -12.23 6.96
N VAL A 213 -19.92 -13.24 7.80
CA VAL A 213 -18.85 -13.75 8.66
C VAL A 213 -17.73 -14.24 7.75
N ASP A 214 -16.57 -13.59 7.82
CA ASP A 214 -15.36 -14.10 7.19
C ASP A 214 -15.03 -15.50 7.76
N PRO A 215 -14.91 -16.55 6.92
CA PRO A 215 -14.63 -17.91 7.38
C PRO A 215 -13.24 -18.09 8.01
N THR A 216 -12.38 -17.06 8.02
CA THR A 216 -11.02 -17.12 8.59
C THR A 216 -10.94 -16.83 10.11
N GLY A 217 -12.06 -16.61 10.79
CA GLY A 217 -12.13 -16.69 12.27
C GLY A 217 -11.84 -15.39 13.03
N PHE A 218 -11.76 -14.24 12.36
CA PHE A 218 -11.80 -12.92 13.01
C PHE A 218 -13.12 -12.24 12.66
N GLY A 219 -13.94 -11.94 13.69
CA GLY A 219 -15.29 -11.39 13.52
C GLY A 219 -15.30 -9.94 13.03
N GLY A 220 -15.07 -9.72 11.74
CA GLY A 220 -15.28 -8.45 11.05
C GLY A 220 -16.77 -8.19 10.76
N THR A 221 -17.19 -6.92 10.78
CA THR A 221 -18.46 -6.51 10.17
C THR A 221 -18.16 -5.79 8.86
N THR A 222 -18.68 -6.32 7.76
CA THR A 222 -18.56 -5.71 6.44
C THR A 222 -19.77 -4.82 6.18
N PHE A 223 -19.52 -3.57 5.82
CA PHE A 223 -20.55 -2.61 5.39
C PHE A 223 -20.38 -2.39 3.90
N THR A 224 -21.47 -2.54 3.14
CA THR A 224 -21.48 -2.16 1.73
C THR A 224 -22.06 -0.76 1.64
N ALA A 225 -21.20 0.20 1.33
CA ALA A 225 -21.58 1.55 0.96
C ALA A 225 -21.68 1.55 -0.56
N THR A 226 -22.85 1.87 -1.14
CA THR A 226 -23.11 1.90 -2.60
C THR A 226 -22.76 0.60 -3.38
N PRO A 227 -23.10 0.47 -4.67
CA PRO A 227 -22.67 -0.68 -5.47
C PRO A 227 -21.13 -0.67 -5.61
N GLY A 228 -20.43 -1.40 -4.75
CA GLY A 228 -19.00 -1.70 -4.93
C GLY A 228 -18.07 -1.35 -3.76
N LEU A 229 -18.34 -0.34 -2.93
CA LEU A 229 -17.47 0.02 -1.81
C LEU A 229 -17.74 -0.89 -0.59
N ARG A 230 -16.75 -1.71 -0.24
CA ARG A 230 -16.79 -2.58 0.95
C ARG A 230 -15.89 -1.99 2.03
N LEU A 231 -16.52 -1.59 3.13
CA LEU A 231 -15.88 -1.18 4.37
C LEU A 231 -15.82 -2.40 5.28
N LEU A 232 -14.63 -2.97 5.47
CA LEU A 232 -14.44 -4.03 6.45
C LEU A 232 -13.92 -3.39 7.73
N VAL A 233 -14.75 -3.40 8.77
CA VAL A 233 -14.34 -3.01 10.11
C VAL A 233 -14.09 -4.28 10.89
N ILE A 234 -12.88 -4.43 11.41
CA ILE A 234 -12.47 -5.61 12.18
C ILE A 234 -12.45 -5.21 13.67
N PRO A 235 -13.55 -5.37 14.42
CA PRO A 235 -13.56 -5.21 15.87
C PRO A 235 -12.91 -6.43 16.55
N ALA A 236 -12.54 -6.26 17.81
CA ALA A 236 -12.32 -7.36 18.75
C ALA A 236 -13.45 -7.40 19.80
N PRO A 237 -13.69 -8.56 20.45
CA PRO A 237 -14.66 -9.67 20.18
C PRO A 237 -16.16 -9.25 20.13
N PRO A 238 -17.15 -10.18 19.98
CA PRO A 238 -18.48 -9.89 19.39
C PRO A 238 -19.47 -9.14 20.29
N GLY A 239 -20.34 -8.32 19.67
CA GLY A 239 -21.55 -7.78 20.29
C GLY A 239 -21.92 -6.31 19.99
N HIS A 240 -21.36 -5.68 18.96
CA HIS A 240 -21.43 -4.21 18.80
C HIS A 240 -21.81 -3.76 17.39
N SER A 241 -22.48 -2.60 17.30
CA SER A 241 -22.91 -1.97 16.05
C SER A 241 -21.99 -0.81 15.62
N LEU A 242 -21.94 -0.52 14.32
CA LEU A 242 -21.24 0.63 13.73
C LEU A 242 -22.25 1.45 12.93
N THR A 243 -22.13 2.78 12.94
CA THR A 243 -22.90 3.67 12.06
C THR A 243 -21.93 4.51 11.24
N ILE A 244 -22.08 4.56 9.92
CA ILE A 244 -21.22 5.38 9.05
C ILE A 244 -22.08 6.54 8.54
N ARG A 245 -21.63 7.79 8.71
CA ARG A 245 -22.35 8.99 8.27
C ARG A 245 -21.57 9.73 7.19
N ASP A 246 -22.29 10.32 6.25
CA ASP A 246 -21.73 11.26 5.28
C ASP A 246 -21.59 12.64 5.94
N ALA A 247 -20.36 13.14 6.05
CA ALA A 247 -20.06 14.42 6.68
C ALA A 247 -20.48 15.63 5.83
N SER A 248 -20.75 15.44 4.52
CA SER A 248 -21.15 16.52 3.61
C SER A 248 -22.59 17.00 3.80
N GLN A 249 -23.40 16.28 4.58
CA GLN A 249 -24.81 16.59 4.82
C GLN A 249 -25.07 17.39 6.12
N GLU A 250 -24.06 17.59 6.98
CA GLU A 250 -24.26 18.29 8.27
C GLU A 250 -24.10 19.82 8.19
N SER A 251 -23.75 20.39 7.02
CA SER A 251 -23.51 21.85 6.88
C SER A 251 -24.68 22.67 6.31
N GLU A 252 -25.88 22.10 6.14
CA GLU A 252 -27.05 22.83 5.60
C GLU A 252 -28.06 23.31 6.68
N GLY A 253 -27.66 23.37 7.96
CA GLY A 253 -28.57 23.76 9.04
C GLY A 253 -27.95 24.55 10.19
N GLU A 254 -27.58 25.81 9.95
CA GLU A 254 -27.59 26.90 10.94
C GLU A 254 -28.24 28.16 10.36
#